data_AF-K9UEP8-F1
#
_entry.id   AF-K9UEP8-F1
#
_cell.length_a   1.000
_cell.length_b   1.000
_cell.length_c   1.000
_cell.angle_alpha   90.00
_cell.angle_beta   90.00
_cell.angle_gamma   90.00
#
_symmetry.space_group_name_H-M   'P 1'
#
loop_
_entity.id
_entity.type
_entity.pdbx_description
1 polymer ?
#
loop_
_entity_poly.entity_id
_entity_poly.type
_entity_poly.pdbx_seq_one_letter_code
_entity_poly.pdbx_strand_id
1 'polypeptide(L)'
;MSVPISEEEKMLAAGYVLGDLDTLETREFESALNNNPALWAEVYALQAAFNKVPECLPQIDPPLALKAKIIESFDPNLSNSSLTVNLPQPTVNEVTPIPKKVLTWSRALAGIGLCLAGFLSFDNFNLRQQLQFAQQVDREELASVLSQPKSRLLSLSDRSDRVVGKVLFTPGNWQQVIVSAKNLPPLPVDRVYRMWLELANGQVIPCGEFKTDNSGSIFIKLNAKQKPPAGVKAKGVFVTIDRTIDPLEPIGQRVIQGTI
;
A
#
# COMPACT_ATOMS: atom_id res chain seq x y z
N MET A 1 -4.69 29.06 5.75
CA MET A 1 -5.55 28.02 6.34
C MET A 1 -6.10 27.22 5.19
N SER A 2 -5.74 25.95 5.07
CA SER A 2 -6.27 25.06 4.03
C SER A 2 -7.74 24.75 4.34
N VAL A 3 -8.65 25.08 3.42
CA VAL A 3 -10.06 24.69 3.53
C VAL A 3 -10.12 23.16 3.43
N PRO A 4 -10.69 22.46 4.42
CA PRO A 4 -10.80 21.00 4.37
C PRO A 4 -11.70 20.60 3.20
N ILE A 5 -11.26 19.64 2.40
CA ILE A 5 -12.03 19.08 1.29
C ILE A 5 -13.14 18.19 1.88
N SER A 6 -14.39 18.47 1.51
CA SER A 6 -15.57 17.69 1.90
C SER A 6 -15.64 16.34 1.18
N GLU A 7 -16.39 15.38 1.72
CA GLU A 7 -16.56 14.07 1.09
C GLU A 7 -17.29 14.15 -0.26
N GLU A 8 -18.19 15.11 -0.43
CA GLU A 8 -18.90 15.35 -1.70
C GLU A 8 -17.94 15.84 -2.79
N GLU A 9 -17.05 16.79 -2.45
CA GLU A 9 -16.01 17.25 -3.37
C GLU A 9 -15.02 16.15 -3.76
N LYS A 10 -14.71 15.22 -2.84
CA LYS A 10 -13.87 14.03 -3.16
C LYS A 10 -14.56 13.09 -4.13
N MET A 11 -15.87 12.86 -3.97
CA MET A 11 -16.63 12.02 -4.90
C MET A 11 -16.68 12.65 -6.29
N LEU A 12 -16.93 13.96 -6.38
CA LEU A 12 -16.89 14.69 -7.64
C LEU A 12 -15.49 14.63 -8.28
N ALA A 13 -14.42 14.79 -7.49
CA ALA A 13 -13.04 14.66 -8.00
C ALA A 13 -12.74 13.26 -8.53
N ALA A 14 -13.22 12.21 -7.86
CA ALA A 14 -13.07 10.83 -8.31
C ALA A 14 -13.84 10.56 -9.61
N GLY A 15 -15.10 11.00 -9.69
CA GLY A 15 -15.90 10.93 -10.91
C GLY A 15 -15.26 11.70 -12.07
N TYR A 16 -14.69 12.87 -11.80
CA TYR A 16 -14.01 13.69 -12.81
C TYR A 16 -12.80 12.97 -13.40
N VAL A 17 -11.94 12.37 -12.56
CA VAL A 17 -10.75 11.61 -13.01
C VAL A 17 -11.13 10.36 -13.78
N LEU A 18 -12.24 9.70 -13.40
CA LEU A 18 -12.75 8.51 -14.08
C LEU A 18 -13.53 8.83 -15.37
N GLY A 19 -13.86 10.11 -15.61
CA GLY A 19 -14.70 10.53 -16.73
C GLY A 19 -16.17 10.09 -16.59
N ASP A 20 -16.64 9.91 -15.35
CA ASP A 20 -17.97 9.39 -15.01
C ASP A 20 -18.96 10.48 -14.59
N LEU A 21 -18.57 11.76 -14.62
CA LEU A 21 -19.47 12.87 -14.27
C LEU A 21 -20.43 13.23 -15.40
N ASP A 22 -21.65 13.58 -15.02
CA ASP A 22 -22.61 14.19 -15.93
C ASP A 22 -22.35 15.70 -16.13
N THR A 23 -23.10 16.33 -17.05
CA THR A 23 -22.92 17.75 -17.39
C THR A 23 -23.26 18.71 -16.25
N LEU A 24 -24.09 18.30 -15.28
CA LEU A 24 -24.49 19.10 -14.13
C LEU A 24 -23.41 19.00 -13.03
N GLU A 25 -22.99 17.77 -12.71
CA GLU A 25 -21.92 17.48 -11.76
C GLU A 25 -20.57 18.09 -12.19
N THR A 26 -20.29 18.09 -13.50
CA THR A 26 -19.07 18.75 -14.03
C THR A 26 -19.05 20.24 -13.73
N ARG A 27 -20.21 20.92 -13.85
CA ARG A 27 -20.30 22.37 -13.53
C ARG A 27 -20.19 22.63 -12.04
N GLU A 28 -20.76 21.74 -11.21
CA GLU A 28 -20.62 21.80 -9.76
C GLU A 28 -19.16 21.64 -9.35
N PHE A 29 -18.46 20.69 -9.97
CA PHE A 29 -17.04 20.46 -9.75
C PHE A 29 -16.17 21.63 -10.22
N GLU A 30 -16.42 22.22 -11.39
CA GLU A 30 -15.73 23.42 -11.87
C GLU A 30 -15.95 24.63 -10.94
N SER A 31 -17.16 24.78 -10.40
CA SER A 31 -17.46 25.79 -9.39
C SER A 31 -16.70 25.53 -8.09
N ALA A 32 -16.65 24.27 -7.63
CA ALA A 32 -15.88 23.86 -6.45
C ALA A 32 -14.38 24.12 -6.62
N LEU A 33 -13.81 23.88 -7.81
CA LEU A 33 -12.40 24.17 -8.12
C LEU A 33 -12.07 25.67 -8.06
N ASN A 34 -13.00 26.54 -8.48
CA ASN A 34 -12.83 27.99 -8.38
C ASN A 34 -12.89 28.48 -6.92
N ASN A 35 -13.73 27.85 -6.09
CA ASN A 35 -13.86 28.19 -4.68
C ASN A 35 -12.72 27.61 -3.82
N ASN A 36 -12.20 26.44 -4.18
CA ASN A 36 -11.15 25.74 -3.46
C ASN A 36 -10.05 25.22 -4.41
N PRO A 37 -9.01 26.03 -4.70
CA PRO A 37 -7.93 25.60 -5.58
C PRO A 37 -7.08 24.44 -5.01
N ALA A 38 -7.22 24.11 -3.72
CA ALA A 38 -6.56 22.93 -3.14
C ALA A 38 -7.17 21.61 -3.64
N LEU A 39 -8.38 21.63 -4.20
CA LEU A 39 -9.04 20.47 -4.79
C LEU A 39 -8.25 19.92 -6.00
N TRP A 40 -7.49 20.77 -6.69
CA TRP A 40 -6.55 20.32 -7.73
C TRP A 40 -5.52 19.31 -7.23
N ALA A 41 -5.05 19.44 -5.98
CA ALA A 41 -4.10 18.50 -5.42
C ALA A 41 -4.71 17.10 -5.27
N GLU A 42 -6.00 17.01 -4.96
CA GLU A 42 -6.74 15.75 -4.89
C GLU A 42 -6.92 15.13 -6.28
N VAL A 43 -7.27 15.94 -7.29
CA VAL A 43 -7.36 15.48 -8.69
C VAL A 43 -6.02 14.93 -9.17
N TYR A 44 -4.91 15.64 -8.91
CA TYR A 44 -3.58 15.16 -9.28
C TYR A 44 -3.21 13.86 -8.56
N ALA A 45 -3.56 13.72 -7.28
CA ALA A 45 -3.31 12.49 -6.53
C ALA A 45 -4.10 11.30 -7.09
N LEU A 46 -5.38 11.51 -7.39
CA LEU A 46 -6.26 10.50 -7.99
C LEU A 46 -5.81 10.12 -9.40
N GLN A 47 -5.45 11.10 -10.23
CA GLN A 47 -4.93 10.85 -11.58
C GLN A 47 -3.59 10.09 -11.56
N ALA A 48 -2.70 10.42 -10.61
CA ALA A 48 -1.44 9.70 -10.42
C ALA A 48 -1.67 8.25 -9.98
N ALA A 49 -2.72 7.98 -9.20
CA ALA A 49 -3.12 6.62 -8.85
C ALA A 49 -3.73 5.88 -10.05
N PHE A 50 -4.62 6.54 -10.80
CA PHE A 50 -5.26 5.98 -11.99
C PHE A 50 -4.25 5.61 -13.08
N ASN A 51 -3.23 6.44 -13.30
CA ASN A 51 -2.16 6.19 -14.28
C ASN A 51 -1.33 4.92 -13.99
N LYS A 52 -1.44 4.33 -12.80
CA LYS A 52 -0.81 3.03 -12.48
C LYS A 52 -1.65 1.83 -12.91
N VAL A 53 -2.96 2.02 -13.11
CA VAL A 53 -3.87 0.93 -13.51
C VAL A 53 -3.48 0.34 -14.88
N PRO A 54 -3.17 1.14 -15.91
CA PRO A 54 -2.72 0.61 -17.20
C PRO A 54 -1.44 -0.24 -17.13
N GLU A 55 -0.55 0.01 -16.17
CA GLU A 55 0.68 -0.77 -16.00
C GLU A 55 0.42 -2.23 -15.59
N CYS A 56 -0.77 -2.51 -15.03
CA CYS A 56 -1.20 -3.83 -14.63
C CYS A 56 -2.02 -4.57 -15.71
N LEU A 57 -2.30 -3.91 -16.85
CA LEU A 57 -3.08 -4.50 -17.94
C LEU A 57 -2.17 -5.24 -18.92
N PRO A 58 -2.63 -6.34 -19.54
CA PRO A 58 -1.89 -7.00 -20.60
C PRO A 58 -1.72 -6.04 -21.79
N GLN A 59 -0.49 -5.93 -22.30
CA GLN A 59 -0.23 -5.13 -23.50
C GLN A 59 -0.92 -5.78 -24.70
N ILE A 60 -1.73 -5.00 -25.40
CA ILE A 60 -2.34 -5.39 -26.67
C ILE A 60 -1.56 -4.66 -27.77
N ASP A 61 -0.92 -5.41 -28.67
CA ASP A 61 -0.22 -4.80 -29.79
C ASP A 61 -1.23 -4.10 -30.72
N PRO A 62 -1.08 -2.79 -30.96
CA PRO A 62 -1.96 -2.10 -31.88
C PRO A 62 -1.72 -2.60 -33.32
N PRO A 63 -2.76 -2.66 -34.17
CA PRO A 63 -2.58 -2.97 -35.59
C PRO A 63 -1.56 -2.04 -36.26
N LEU A 64 -0.62 -2.60 -37.04
CA LEU A 64 0.47 -1.84 -37.69
C LEU A 64 -0.03 -0.67 -38.56
N ALA A 65 -1.20 -0.81 -39.19
CA ALA A 65 -1.82 0.23 -40.01
C ALA A 65 -2.32 1.44 -39.20
N LEU A 66 -2.55 1.27 -37.89
CA LEU A 66 -3.14 2.31 -37.02
C LEU A 66 -2.13 3.44 -36.75
N LYS A 67 -0.86 3.09 -36.55
CA LYS A 67 0.24 4.07 -36.43
C LYS A 67 0.40 4.90 -37.71
N ALA A 68 0.36 4.24 -38.87
CA ALA A 68 0.45 4.92 -40.16
C ALA A 68 -0.72 5.89 -40.37
N LYS A 69 -1.95 5.46 -40.03
CA LYS A 69 -3.16 6.28 -40.15
C LYS A 69 -3.16 7.50 -39.22
N ILE A 70 -2.60 7.37 -38.00
CA ILE A 70 -2.45 8.50 -37.06
C ILE A 70 -1.45 9.53 -37.61
N ILE A 71 -0.31 9.08 -38.12
CA ILE A 71 0.72 9.96 -38.69
C ILE A 71 0.19 10.68 -39.94
N GLU A 72 -0.57 9.98 -40.79
CA GLU A 72 -1.20 10.56 -41.98
C GLU A 72 -2.35 11.53 -41.62
N SER A 73 -3.07 11.29 -40.52
CA SER A 73 -4.13 12.19 -40.02
C SER A 73 -3.60 13.43 -39.29
N PHE A 74 -2.29 13.49 -39.02
CA PHE A 74 -1.67 14.66 -38.40
C PHE A 74 -1.52 15.75 -39.46
N ASP A 75 -2.46 16.71 -39.49
CA ASP A 75 -2.36 17.88 -40.35
C ASP A 75 -1.40 18.90 -39.71
N PRO A 76 -0.19 19.10 -40.24
CA PRO A 76 0.79 20.03 -39.66
C PRO A 76 0.29 21.48 -39.67
N ASN A 77 -0.78 21.79 -40.42
CA ASN A 77 -1.36 23.13 -40.46
C ASN A 77 -2.29 23.44 -39.27
N LEU A 78 -2.75 22.44 -38.50
CA LEU A 78 -3.54 22.67 -37.28
C LEU A 78 -2.68 22.98 -36.05
N SER A 79 -1.37 22.68 -36.08
CA SER A 79 -0.41 23.08 -35.05
C SER A 79 -0.04 24.58 -35.10
N ASN A 80 -0.51 25.31 -36.13
CA ASN A 80 -0.25 26.73 -36.29
C ASN A 80 -1.29 27.65 -35.64
N SER A 81 -2.31 27.11 -34.95
CA SER A 81 -3.10 27.90 -33.98
C SER A 81 -2.33 28.10 -32.67
N SER A 82 -1.11 28.61 -32.80
CA SER A 82 -0.43 29.29 -31.69
C SER A 82 -0.97 30.71 -31.66
N LEU A 83 -1.45 31.16 -30.50
CA LEU A 83 -1.70 32.56 -30.20
C LEU A 83 -0.54 33.40 -30.75
N THR A 84 -0.82 34.23 -31.76
CA THR A 84 0.17 35.05 -32.45
C THR A 84 0.72 36.10 -31.48
N VAL A 85 1.80 35.79 -30.77
CA VAL A 85 2.69 36.81 -30.25
C VAL A 85 3.54 37.28 -31.42
N ASN A 86 3.14 38.41 -32.00
CA ASN A 86 3.85 39.09 -33.08
C ASN A 86 5.22 39.58 -32.57
N LEU A 87 6.28 38.79 -32.79
CA LEU A 87 7.65 39.30 -32.74
C LEU A 87 8.07 39.68 -34.17
N PRO A 88 8.55 40.92 -34.41
CA PRO A 88 8.98 41.36 -35.73
C PRO A 88 10.17 40.54 -36.23
N GLN A 89 10.05 39.99 -37.43
CA GLN A 89 11.15 39.35 -38.15
C GLN A 89 12.23 40.38 -38.50
N PRO A 90 13.51 40.17 -38.13
CA PRO A 90 14.61 40.94 -38.70
C PRO A 90 14.90 40.42 -40.11
N THR A 91 15.06 41.35 -41.04
CA THR A 91 15.50 41.11 -42.40
C THR A 91 16.92 40.53 -42.41
N VAL A 92 17.10 39.52 -43.26
CA VAL A 92 18.37 38.83 -43.52
C VAL A 92 19.36 39.84 -44.10
N ASN A 93 20.39 40.20 -43.33
CA ASN A 93 21.59 40.86 -43.84
C ASN A 93 22.83 40.03 -43.47
N GLU A 94 23.81 40.14 -44.37
CA GLU A 94 24.98 39.30 -44.60
C GLU A 94 25.79 38.85 -43.37
N VAL A 95 26.38 37.67 -43.57
CA VAL A 95 27.31 36.99 -42.69
C VAL A 95 28.63 37.78 -42.58
N THR A 96 28.99 38.18 -41.37
CA THR A 96 30.39 38.42 -40.98
C THR A 96 30.79 37.51 -39.83
N PRO A 97 31.94 36.82 -39.89
CA PRO A 97 32.35 35.89 -38.84
C PRO A 97 32.99 36.64 -37.67
N ILE A 98 32.51 36.35 -36.45
CA ILE A 98 33.11 36.84 -35.18
C ILE A 98 33.83 35.65 -34.51
N PRO A 99 35.06 35.83 -33.99
CA PRO A 99 35.87 34.73 -33.47
C PRO A 99 35.34 34.19 -32.14
N LYS A 100 35.45 32.87 -31.99
CA LYS A 100 35.00 32.09 -30.84
C LYS A 100 35.97 32.24 -29.67
N LYS A 101 35.51 32.80 -28.55
CA LYS A 101 36.13 32.56 -27.24
C LYS A 101 35.16 31.77 -26.38
N VAL A 102 35.33 30.45 -26.41
CA VAL A 102 34.63 29.51 -25.54
C VAL A 102 35.20 29.64 -24.13
N LEU A 103 34.39 30.18 -23.21
CA LEU A 103 34.68 30.19 -21.78
C LEU A 103 33.74 29.20 -21.08
N THR A 104 34.40 28.25 -20.42
CA THR A 104 33.90 27.09 -19.70
C THR A 104 33.09 27.45 -18.45
N TRP A 105 31.75 27.56 -18.54
CA TRP A 105 30.85 27.57 -17.38
C TRP A 105 29.85 26.40 -17.35
N SER A 106 30.06 25.36 -18.16
CA SER A 106 29.16 24.19 -18.19
C SER A 106 29.39 23.16 -17.07
N ARG A 107 30.42 23.34 -16.22
CA ARG A 107 30.75 22.35 -15.16
C ARG A 107 30.09 22.65 -13.80
N ALA A 108 29.65 23.89 -13.56
CA ALA A 108 29.03 24.26 -12.28
C ALA A 108 27.54 23.89 -12.21
N LEU A 109 26.79 23.95 -13.32
CA LEU A 109 25.38 23.56 -13.36
C LEU A 109 25.15 22.04 -13.40
N ALA A 110 26.11 21.25 -13.92
CA ALA A 110 26.00 19.80 -13.95
C ALA A 110 26.16 19.13 -12.57
N GLY A 111 26.88 19.76 -11.63
CA GLY A 111 27.11 19.20 -10.29
C GLY A 111 25.87 19.23 -9.39
N ILE A 112 25.06 20.29 -9.49
CA ILE A 112 23.88 20.49 -8.63
C ILE A 112 22.77 19.48 -8.97
N GLY A 113 22.57 19.18 -10.25
CA GLY A 113 21.60 18.17 -10.69
C GLY A 113 21.96 16.76 -10.21
N LEU A 114 23.25 16.41 -10.18
CA LEU A 114 23.74 15.10 -9.76
C LEU A 114 23.62 14.91 -8.24
N CYS A 115 23.87 15.96 -7.45
CA CYS A 115 23.67 15.93 -5.99
C CYS A 115 22.20 15.78 -5.59
N LEU A 116 21.28 16.50 -6.26
CA LEU A 116 19.84 16.39 -5.99
C LEU A 116 19.29 15.00 -6.38
N ALA A 117 19.72 14.46 -7.53
CA ALA A 117 19.34 13.11 -7.95
C ALA A 117 19.91 12.04 -6.98
N GLY A 118 21.13 12.22 -6.49
CA GLY A 118 21.74 11.34 -5.48
C GLY A 118 21.01 11.36 -4.14
N PHE A 119 20.64 12.55 -3.65
CA PHE A 119 19.89 12.70 -2.39
C PHE A 119 18.49 12.08 -2.49
N LEU A 120 17.76 12.37 -3.57
CA LEU A 120 16.42 11.79 -3.83
C LEU A 120 16.48 10.27 -4.05
N SER A 121 17.54 9.73 -4.66
CA SER A 121 17.71 8.29 -4.84
C SER A 121 18.00 7.56 -3.53
N PHE A 122 18.77 8.19 -2.62
CA PHE A 122 19.10 7.63 -1.31
C PHE A 122 17.86 7.52 -0.41
N ASP A 123 17.03 8.58 -0.37
CA ASP A 123 15.76 8.55 0.36
C ASP A 123 14.78 7.53 -0.25
N ASN A 124 14.73 7.41 -1.58
CA ASN A 124 13.88 6.43 -2.25
C ASN A 124 14.29 4.99 -1.90
N PHE A 125 15.59 4.71 -1.77
CA PHE A 125 16.10 3.39 -1.41
C PHE A 125 15.76 3.00 0.03
N ASN A 126 15.88 3.96 0.96
CA ASN A 126 15.48 3.76 2.36
C ASN A 126 13.96 3.55 2.51
N LEU A 127 13.16 4.27 1.71
CA LEU A 127 11.70 4.11 1.70
C LEU A 127 11.27 2.77 1.09
N ARG A 128 11.96 2.33 0.02
CA ARG A 128 11.71 1.01 -0.60
C ARG A 128 12.12 -0.14 0.31
N GLN A 129 13.17 0.01 1.11
CA GLN A 129 13.55 -1.00 2.10
C GLN A 129 12.49 -1.19 3.19
N GLN A 130 11.84 -0.12 3.66
CA GLN A 130 10.74 -0.24 4.62
C GLN A 130 9.50 -0.90 4.02
N LEU A 131 9.23 -0.69 2.74
CA LEU A 131 8.10 -1.31 2.03
C LEU A 131 8.32 -2.79 1.73
N GLN A 132 9.56 -3.23 1.51
CA GLN A 132 9.86 -4.65 1.26
C GLN A 132 9.59 -5.55 2.47
N PHE A 133 9.79 -5.07 3.70
CA PHE A 133 9.39 -5.82 4.90
C PHE A 133 7.87 -5.86 5.10
N ALA A 134 7.14 -4.84 4.64
CA ALA A 134 5.67 -4.80 4.71
C ALA A 134 4.98 -5.55 3.56
N GLN A 135 5.67 -5.79 2.44
CA GLN A 135 5.16 -6.48 1.24
C GLN A 135 5.48 -7.98 1.19
N GLN A 136 6.34 -8.50 2.07
CA GLN A 136 6.63 -9.95 2.14
C GLN A 136 5.50 -10.81 2.71
N VAL A 137 4.40 -10.21 3.16
CA VAL A 137 3.15 -10.95 3.39
C VAL A 137 2.41 -10.95 2.07
N ASP A 138 2.55 -12.05 1.32
CA ASP A 138 1.92 -12.27 0.01
C ASP A 138 0.44 -11.88 0.06
N ARG A 139 0.09 -10.78 -0.62
CA ARG A 139 -1.29 -10.29 -0.72
C ARG A 139 -2.22 -11.34 -1.35
N GLU A 140 -1.67 -12.21 -2.18
CA GLU A 140 -2.39 -13.33 -2.78
C GLU A 140 -2.68 -14.45 -1.76
N GLU A 141 -1.74 -14.75 -0.86
CA GLU A 141 -1.97 -15.71 0.23
C GLU A 141 -3.00 -15.17 1.23
N LEU A 142 -2.91 -13.87 1.58
CA LEU A 142 -3.90 -13.16 2.40
C LEU A 142 -5.30 -13.19 1.78
N ALA A 143 -5.41 -12.92 0.48
CA ALA A 143 -6.68 -12.94 -0.23
C ALA A 143 -7.29 -14.35 -0.26
N SER A 144 -6.48 -15.39 -0.51
CA SER A 144 -6.96 -16.77 -0.58
C SER A 144 -7.51 -17.31 0.74
N VAL A 145 -7.01 -16.83 1.88
CA VAL A 145 -7.49 -17.26 3.21
C VAL A 145 -8.71 -16.43 3.64
N LEU A 146 -8.75 -15.13 3.32
CA LEU A 146 -9.92 -14.28 3.54
C LEU A 146 -11.12 -14.65 2.66
N SER A 147 -10.86 -15.26 1.49
CA SER A 147 -11.90 -15.77 0.58
C SER A 147 -12.50 -17.13 1.01
N GLN A 148 -12.06 -17.73 2.12
CA GLN A 148 -12.65 -19.00 2.57
C GLN A 148 -14.09 -18.80 3.07
N PRO A 149 -15.07 -19.51 2.49
CA PRO A 149 -16.45 -19.42 2.94
C PRO A 149 -16.54 -19.94 4.38
N LYS A 150 -16.77 -19.03 5.34
CA LYS A 150 -16.90 -19.22 6.81
C LYS A 150 -15.66 -18.92 7.66
N SER A 151 -14.60 -18.28 7.16
CA SER A 151 -13.53 -17.80 8.06
C SER A 151 -14.03 -16.66 8.98
N ARG A 152 -13.63 -16.67 10.25
CA ARG A 152 -13.88 -15.60 11.23
C ARG A 152 -12.57 -14.99 11.70
N LEU A 153 -12.60 -13.67 11.89
CA LEU A 153 -11.47 -12.91 12.41
C LEU A 153 -11.72 -12.58 13.89
N LEU A 154 -10.75 -12.92 14.74
CA LEU A 154 -10.75 -12.62 16.17
C LEU A 154 -9.61 -11.63 16.44
N SER A 155 -9.94 -10.47 17.01
CA SER A 155 -8.92 -9.54 17.49
C SER A 155 -8.34 -10.03 18.82
N LEU A 156 -7.02 -9.97 18.94
CA LEU A 156 -6.29 -10.20 20.18
C LEU A 156 -5.72 -8.86 20.65
N SER A 157 -5.89 -8.53 21.91
CA SER A 157 -5.23 -7.37 22.53
C SER A 157 -4.62 -7.76 23.86
N ASP A 158 -3.62 -7.00 24.30
CA ASP A 158 -3.16 -7.01 25.68
C ASP A 158 -3.99 -6.04 26.54
N ARG A 159 -3.73 -6.02 27.85
CA ARG A 159 -4.44 -5.14 28.80
C ARG A 159 -4.16 -3.65 28.55
N SER A 160 -3.05 -3.32 27.90
CA SER A 160 -2.67 -1.94 27.58
C SER A 160 -3.00 -1.51 26.15
N ASP A 161 -3.64 -2.39 25.36
CA ASP A 161 -4.00 -2.20 23.94
C ASP A 161 -2.83 -1.73 23.04
N ARG A 162 -1.61 -2.10 23.43
CA ARG A 162 -0.37 -1.80 22.69
C ARG A 162 0.00 -2.92 21.73
N VAL A 163 -0.32 -4.15 22.12
CA VAL A 163 -0.09 -5.35 21.32
C VAL A 163 -1.38 -5.69 20.62
N VAL A 164 -1.39 -5.56 19.30
CA VAL A 164 -2.56 -5.84 18.47
C VAL A 164 -2.29 -7.09 17.65
N GLY A 165 -3.12 -8.10 17.86
CA GLY A 165 -3.13 -9.34 17.12
C GLY A 165 -4.46 -9.60 16.44
N LYS A 166 -4.43 -10.45 15.43
CA LYS A 166 -5.59 -10.95 14.68
C LYS A 166 -5.40 -12.43 14.44
N VAL A 167 -6.45 -13.19 14.71
CA VAL A 167 -6.50 -14.63 14.48
C VAL A 167 -7.60 -14.91 13.49
N LEU A 168 -7.25 -15.50 12.35
CA LEU A 168 -8.18 -15.95 11.34
C LEU A 168 -8.35 -17.46 11.47
N PHE A 169 -9.59 -17.91 11.68
CA PHE A 169 -9.91 -19.31 11.92
C PHE A 169 -11.25 -19.68 11.26
N THR A 170 -11.50 -20.99 11.11
CA THR A 170 -12.78 -21.49 10.60
C THR A 170 -13.56 -22.12 11.76
N PRO A 171 -14.79 -21.66 12.09
CA PRO A 171 -15.59 -22.24 13.16
C PRO A 171 -15.79 -23.75 12.97
N GLY A 172 -15.46 -24.53 14.00
CA GLY A 172 -15.51 -26.00 13.95
C GLY A 172 -14.26 -26.66 13.33
N ASN A 173 -13.36 -25.89 12.74
CA ASN A 173 -12.07 -26.34 12.23
C ASN A 173 -10.93 -25.44 12.73
N TRP A 174 -10.37 -25.80 13.88
CA TRP A 174 -9.25 -25.12 14.53
C TRP A 174 -7.87 -25.70 14.14
N GLN A 175 -7.83 -26.62 13.17
CA GLN A 175 -6.57 -27.27 12.76
C GLN A 175 -5.72 -26.37 11.89
N GLN A 176 -6.29 -25.32 11.28
CA GLN A 176 -5.56 -24.33 10.49
C GLN A 176 -6.00 -22.95 10.95
N VAL A 177 -5.08 -22.26 11.60
CA VAL A 177 -5.32 -20.93 12.16
C VAL A 177 -4.20 -20.03 11.69
N ILE A 178 -4.55 -18.85 11.17
CA ILE A 178 -3.56 -17.85 10.81
C ILE A 178 -3.50 -16.80 11.91
N VAL A 179 -2.30 -16.52 12.38
CA VAL A 179 -2.05 -15.54 13.43
C VAL A 179 -1.21 -14.43 12.85
N SER A 180 -1.69 -13.20 13.01
CA SER A 180 -0.94 -11.98 12.78
C SER A 180 -0.86 -11.21 14.08
N ALA A 181 0.31 -10.74 14.48
CA ALA A 181 0.45 -9.87 15.63
C ALA A 181 1.59 -8.89 15.42
N LYS A 182 1.49 -7.72 16.04
CA LYS A 182 2.50 -6.67 16.01
C LYS A 182 2.79 -6.17 17.42
N ASN A 183 3.99 -5.61 17.60
CA ASN A 183 4.48 -5.07 18.86
C ASN A 183 4.53 -6.11 20.00
N LEU A 184 4.73 -7.39 19.68
CA LEU A 184 4.98 -8.40 20.69
C LEU A 184 6.36 -8.14 21.34
N PRO A 185 6.49 -8.29 22.67
CA PRO A 185 7.76 -8.13 23.35
C PRO A 185 8.87 -9.03 22.76
N PRO A 186 10.11 -8.55 22.63
CA PRO A 186 11.20 -9.42 22.20
C PRO A 186 11.44 -10.54 23.21
N LEU A 187 11.60 -11.77 22.72
CA LEU A 187 11.84 -12.94 23.56
C LEU A 187 13.34 -13.23 23.75
N PRO A 188 13.75 -13.62 24.96
CA PRO A 188 15.03 -14.28 25.18
C PRO A 188 15.16 -15.60 24.38
N VAL A 189 16.40 -16.05 24.15
CA VAL A 189 16.72 -17.21 23.29
C VAL A 189 16.05 -18.51 23.76
N ASP A 190 15.83 -18.66 25.07
CA ASP A 190 15.24 -19.84 25.71
C ASP A 190 13.70 -19.83 25.76
N ARG A 191 13.06 -18.75 25.32
CA ARG A 191 11.60 -18.56 25.38
C ARG A 191 10.91 -18.67 24.03
N VAL A 192 9.65 -19.07 24.09
CA VAL A 192 8.76 -19.21 22.94
C VAL A 192 7.38 -18.65 23.28
N TYR A 193 6.71 -18.12 22.27
CA TYR A 193 5.28 -17.85 22.37
C TYR A 193 4.51 -19.12 22.13
N ARG A 194 3.55 -19.43 22.99
CA ARG A 194 2.62 -20.55 22.80
C ARG A 194 1.20 -20.03 22.69
N MET A 195 0.48 -20.47 21.66
CA MET A 195 -0.92 -20.13 21.48
C MET A 195 -1.82 -21.27 21.97
N TRP A 196 -2.88 -20.89 22.66
CA TRP A 196 -3.86 -21.78 23.25
C TRP A 196 -5.27 -21.42 22.81
N LEU A 197 -6.07 -22.44 22.54
CA LEU A 197 -7.51 -22.32 22.37
C LEU A 197 -8.20 -22.66 23.69
N GLU A 198 -8.96 -21.72 24.24
CA GLU A 198 -9.81 -21.95 25.41
C GLU A 198 -11.19 -22.42 24.95
N LEU A 199 -11.64 -23.56 25.48
CA LEU A 199 -12.95 -24.13 25.22
C LEU A 199 -13.94 -23.75 26.34
N ALA A 200 -15.24 -23.76 26.01
CA ALA A 200 -16.30 -23.41 26.95
C ALA A 200 -16.39 -24.34 28.18
N ASN A 201 -15.86 -25.56 28.08
CA ASN A 201 -15.77 -26.53 29.18
C ASN A 201 -14.54 -26.33 30.09
N GLY A 202 -13.74 -25.28 29.87
CA GLY A 202 -12.52 -24.99 30.61
C GLY A 202 -11.27 -25.75 30.12
N GLN A 203 -11.41 -26.64 29.14
CA GLN A 203 -10.26 -27.30 28.53
C GLN A 203 -9.49 -26.31 27.64
N VAL A 204 -8.16 -26.44 27.64
CA VAL A 204 -7.26 -25.68 26.77
C VAL A 204 -6.59 -26.61 25.78
N ILE A 205 -6.46 -26.17 24.54
CA ILE A 205 -5.80 -26.93 23.48
C ILE A 205 -4.60 -26.14 22.95
N PRO A 206 -3.39 -26.72 22.89
CA PRO A 206 -2.25 -26.07 22.25
C PRO A 206 -2.47 -25.97 20.73
N CYS A 207 -2.41 -24.75 20.21
CA CYS A 207 -2.53 -24.47 18.79
C CYS A 207 -1.18 -24.45 18.07
N GLY A 208 -0.10 -24.18 18.81
CA GLY A 208 1.26 -24.18 18.29
C GLY A 208 2.16 -23.19 19.03
N GLU A 209 3.43 -23.21 18.64
CA GLU A 209 4.47 -22.35 19.19
C GLU A 209 5.08 -21.50 18.09
N PHE A 210 5.56 -20.31 18.45
CA PHE A 210 6.20 -19.41 17.50
C PHE A 210 7.18 -18.45 18.17
N LYS A 211 8.00 -17.83 17.33
CA LYS A 211 8.89 -16.73 17.71
C LYS A 211 8.57 -15.52 16.85
N THR A 212 8.84 -14.33 17.39
CA THR A 212 8.70 -13.07 16.67
C THR A 212 9.94 -12.76 15.87
N ASP A 213 9.78 -11.94 14.83
CA ASP A 213 10.92 -11.32 14.16
C ASP A 213 11.56 -10.21 15.03
N ASN A 214 12.61 -9.58 14.50
CA ASN A 214 13.32 -8.47 15.16
C ASN A 214 12.45 -7.23 15.40
N SER A 215 11.29 -7.12 14.73
CA SER A 215 10.33 -6.02 14.89
C SER A 215 9.21 -6.34 15.87
N GLY A 216 9.20 -7.53 16.48
CA GLY A 216 8.10 -7.98 17.33
C GLY A 216 6.82 -8.29 16.54
N SER A 217 6.95 -8.58 15.25
CA SER A 217 5.83 -8.92 14.37
C SER A 217 5.85 -10.40 14.01
N ILE A 218 4.66 -10.95 13.77
CA ILE A 218 4.47 -12.29 13.22
C ILE A 218 3.33 -12.32 12.22
N PHE A 219 3.49 -13.17 11.21
CA PHE A 219 2.42 -13.64 10.34
C PHE A 219 2.68 -15.10 10.03
N ILE A 220 1.94 -16.01 10.68
CA ILE A 220 2.21 -17.44 10.63
C ILE A 220 0.93 -18.26 10.54
N LYS A 221 1.02 -19.41 9.88
CA LYS A 221 0.00 -20.45 9.93
C LYS A 221 0.34 -21.46 11.02
N LEU A 222 -0.53 -21.56 12.03
CA LEU A 222 -0.43 -22.56 13.08
C LEU A 222 -1.37 -23.72 12.80
N ASN A 223 -0.84 -24.93 12.99
CA ASN A 223 -1.61 -26.15 12.82
C ASN A 223 -1.79 -26.85 14.17
N ALA A 224 -2.98 -26.73 14.75
CA ALA A 224 -3.31 -27.40 16.00
C ALA A 224 -3.34 -28.93 15.79
N LYS A 225 -2.54 -29.66 16.57
CA LYS A 225 -2.49 -31.13 16.50
C LYS A 225 -3.76 -31.79 17.04
N GLN A 226 -4.47 -31.11 17.95
CA GLN A 226 -5.66 -31.62 18.61
C GLN A 226 -6.90 -30.87 18.13
N LYS A 227 -7.96 -31.62 17.82
CA LYS A 227 -9.27 -31.05 17.47
C LYS A 227 -10.10 -30.86 18.73
N PRO A 228 -10.89 -29.78 18.84
CA PRO A 228 -11.87 -29.65 19.91
C PRO A 228 -12.84 -30.85 19.95
N PRO A 229 -13.22 -31.33 21.15
CA PRO A 229 -14.24 -32.36 21.29
C PRO A 229 -15.54 -31.95 20.57
N ALA A 230 -16.22 -32.93 19.97
CA ALA A 230 -17.49 -32.68 19.28
C ALA A 230 -18.52 -32.06 20.25
N GLY A 231 -19.17 -30.98 19.83
CA GLY A 231 -20.18 -30.28 20.62
C GLY A 231 -19.66 -29.22 21.59
N VAL A 232 -18.33 -29.13 21.81
CA VAL A 232 -17.75 -28.10 22.68
C VAL A 232 -17.38 -26.87 21.84
N LYS A 233 -17.94 -25.71 22.19
CA LYS A 233 -17.64 -24.44 21.52
C LYS A 233 -16.31 -23.87 22.02
N ALA A 234 -15.60 -23.18 21.13
CA ALA A 234 -14.47 -22.35 21.51
C ALA A 234 -14.99 -21.08 22.21
N LYS A 235 -14.31 -20.69 23.29
CA LYS A 235 -14.58 -19.50 24.10
C LYS A 235 -13.64 -18.36 23.76
N GLY A 236 -12.38 -18.66 23.46
CA GLY A 236 -11.38 -17.65 23.16
C GLY A 236 -10.04 -18.24 22.80
N VAL A 237 -9.10 -17.36 22.51
CA VAL A 237 -7.70 -17.69 22.21
C VAL A 237 -6.81 -16.80 23.07
N PHE A 238 -5.72 -17.34 23.58
CA PHE A 238 -4.72 -16.58 24.30
C PHE A 238 -3.31 -17.05 23.99
N VAL A 239 -2.34 -16.18 24.20
CA VAL A 239 -0.92 -16.46 23.99
C VAL A 239 -0.17 -16.27 25.30
N THR A 240 0.72 -17.22 25.58
CA THR A 240 1.63 -17.20 26.73
C THR A 240 3.08 -17.11 26.29
N ILE A 241 3.93 -16.63 27.20
CA ILE A 241 5.39 -16.77 27.09
C ILE A 241 5.82 -17.93 27.97
N ASP A 242 6.34 -18.98 27.36
CA ASP A 242 6.83 -20.19 28.02
C ASP A 242 8.30 -20.43 27.68
N ARG A 243 8.96 -21.33 28.42
CA ARG A 243 10.27 -21.84 28.01
C ARG A 243 10.08 -22.95 27.00
N THR A 244 11.07 -23.10 26.13
CA THR A 244 11.05 -24.15 25.10
C THR A 244 10.97 -25.56 25.70
N ILE A 245 11.51 -25.75 26.91
CA ILE A 245 11.53 -27.04 27.63
C ILE A 245 10.27 -27.30 28.46
N ASP A 246 9.40 -26.30 28.62
CA ASP A 246 8.24 -26.41 29.50
C ASP A 246 7.22 -27.40 28.91
N PRO A 247 6.48 -28.15 29.75
CA PRO A 247 5.42 -29.03 29.28
C PRO A 247 4.37 -28.25 28.46
N LEU A 248 3.61 -28.93 27.60
CA LEU A 248 2.51 -28.31 26.85
C LEU A 248 1.29 -28.07 27.75
N GLU A 249 1.48 -27.21 28.75
CA GLU A 249 0.47 -26.67 29.64
C GLU A 249 0.58 -25.14 29.67
N PRO A 250 -0.53 -24.40 29.86
CA PRO A 250 -0.53 -22.94 29.84
C PRO A 250 0.00 -22.35 31.15
N ILE A 251 1.23 -22.68 31.52
CA ILE A 251 1.88 -22.22 32.76
C ILE A 251 2.52 -20.83 32.62
N GLY A 252 2.81 -20.41 31.39
CA GLY A 252 3.45 -19.14 31.08
C GLY A 252 2.59 -17.91 31.30
N GLN A 253 3.26 -16.76 31.34
CA GLN A 253 2.58 -15.46 31.48
C GLN A 253 1.75 -15.17 30.23
N ARG A 254 0.44 -14.90 30.41
CA ARG A 254 -0.44 -14.46 29.33
C ARG A 254 -0.07 -13.05 28.88
N VAL A 255 0.09 -12.88 27.57
CA VAL A 255 0.49 -11.60 26.96
C VAL A 255 -0.64 -10.96 26.14
N ILE A 256 -1.36 -11.75 25.37
CA ILE A 256 -2.50 -11.29 24.56
C ILE A 256 -3.61 -12.32 24.61
N GLN A 257 -4.85 -11.86 24.50
CA GLN A 257 -6.02 -12.71 24.49
C GLN A 257 -7.15 -12.10 23.64
N GLY A 258 -8.06 -12.95 23.19
CA GLY A 258 -9.30 -12.56 22.52
C GLY A 258 -10.40 -13.57 22.78
N THR A 259 -11.63 -13.08 22.86
CA THR A 259 -12.83 -13.88 23.12
C THR A 259 -13.72 -13.94 21.88
N ILE A 260 -14.34 -15.10 21.65
CA ILE A 260 -15.15 -15.40 20.45
C ILE A 260 -16.63 -15.05 20.68
#